data_AF-A0A959AM15-F1
#
_entry.id   AF-A0A959AM15-F1
#
_cell.length_a   1.000
_cell.length_b   1.000
_cell.length_c   1.000
_cell.angle_alpha   90.00
_cell.angle_beta   90.00
_cell.angle_gamma   90.00
#
_symmetry.space_group_name_H-M   'P 1'
#
loop_
_entity.id
_entity.type
_entity.pdbx_description
1 polymer ?
#
loop_
_entity_poly.entity_id
_entity_poly.type
_entity_poly.pdbx_seq_one_letter_code
_entity_poly.pdbx_strand_id
1 'polypeptide(L)'
;MRNSDTTGYFGPDTITWRLYREPWFVFGGVRALILQVAHPAVADGVAHYSRFQSDPFGRAYRTFEAMASIYFGDRAMADATAFRLHHLHAGIKGRFPEAGVDTDEREYSANDPDLLLWVLSTLTDTTLKLYDLLQLKGLPADWQEQFY
;
A
#
# COMPACT_ATOMS: atom_id res chain seq x y z
N MET A 1 -17.48 11.90 26.80
CA MET A 1 -16.10 12.14 26.31
C MET A 1 -15.61 10.83 25.69
N ARG A 2 -15.41 10.76 24.37
CA ARG A 2 -14.81 9.58 23.73
C ARG A 2 -13.30 9.69 23.91
N ASN A 3 -12.69 8.65 24.47
CA ASN A 3 -11.27 8.59 24.77
C ASN A 3 -10.46 8.64 23.46
N SER A 4 -9.69 9.70 23.23
CA SER A 4 -8.91 9.93 22.00
C SER A 4 -7.72 8.98 21.85
N ASP A 5 -7.36 8.27 22.91
CA ASP A 5 -6.20 7.37 22.95
C ASP A 5 -6.54 5.95 22.46
N THR A 6 -7.83 5.65 22.27
CA THR A 6 -8.30 4.36 21.71
C THR A 6 -8.66 4.42 20.23
N THR A 7 -8.59 5.60 19.61
CA THR A 7 -8.86 5.80 18.19
C THR A 7 -7.56 5.70 17.39
N GLY A 8 -7.50 4.76 16.44
CA GLY A 8 -6.41 4.64 15.47
C GLY A 8 -6.19 5.91 14.64
N TYR A 9 -5.22 5.87 13.73
CA TYR A 9 -5.02 6.98 12.77
C TYR A 9 -6.23 7.20 11.87
N PHE A 10 -6.96 6.13 11.59
CA PHE A 10 -8.20 6.15 10.84
C PHE A 10 -9.32 5.69 11.77
N GLY A 11 -10.51 6.29 11.60
CA GLY A 11 -11.71 5.90 12.32
C GLY A 11 -12.89 5.72 11.38
N PRO A 12 -14.03 5.19 11.85
CA PRO A 12 -15.23 4.92 11.03
C PRO A 12 -15.76 6.12 10.22
N ASP A 13 -15.42 7.33 10.65
CA ASP A 13 -15.83 8.58 10.02
C ASP A 13 -14.88 9.04 8.89
N THR A 14 -13.73 8.38 8.71
CA THR A 14 -12.75 8.69 7.64
C THR A 14 -13.07 7.94 6.35
N ILE A 15 -12.75 8.55 5.20
CA ILE A 15 -12.95 7.93 3.88
C ILE A 15 -12.09 6.67 3.72
N THR A 16 -10.83 6.70 4.16
CA THR A 16 -9.92 5.55 4.21
C THR A 16 -10.56 4.35 4.90
N TRP A 17 -11.10 4.53 6.11
CA TRP A 17 -11.78 3.44 6.83
C TRP A 17 -13.00 2.90 6.07
N ARG A 18 -13.81 3.81 5.50
CA ARG A 18 -15.03 3.44 4.78
C ARG A 18 -14.74 2.68 3.48
N LEU A 19 -13.66 3.00 2.78
CA LEU A 19 -13.25 2.31 1.55
C LEU A 19 -12.63 0.94 1.86
N TYR A 20 -11.61 0.91 2.72
CA TYR A 20 -10.82 -0.31 2.94
C TYR A 20 -11.55 -1.39 3.77
N ARG A 21 -12.64 -1.06 4.47
CA ARG A 21 -13.42 -2.07 5.21
C ARG A 21 -14.26 -2.96 4.29
N GLU A 22 -14.50 -2.52 3.07
CA GLU A 22 -15.42 -3.19 2.16
C GLU A 22 -14.71 -4.35 1.43
N PRO A 23 -15.38 -5.51 1.27
CA PRO A 23 -14.73 -6.72 0.76
C PRO A 23 -14.25 -6.59 -0.69
N TRP A 24 -14.84 -5.68 -1.48
CA TRP A 24 -14.47 -5.49 -2.87
C TRP A 24 -13.04 -4.97 -3.05
N PHE A 25 -12.46 -4.33 -2.03
CA PHE A 25 -11.10 -3.80 -2.07
C PHE A 25 -10.07 -4.91 -2.40
N VAL A 26 -10.29 -6.12 -1.90
CA VAL A 26 -9.40 -7.27 -2.11
C VAL A 26 -9.23 -7.61 -3.59
N PHE A 27 -10.27 -7.41 -4.41
CA PHE A 27 -10.20 -7.66 -5.86
C PHE A 27 -9.26 -6.70 -6.59
N GLY A 28 -8.94 -5.56 -5.99
CA GLY A 28 -7.98 -4.60 -6.52
C GLY A 28 -6.53 -5.05 -6.37
N GLY A 29 -6.24 -6.00 -5.48
CA GLY A 29 -4.87 -6.38 -5.13
C GLY A 29 -4.03 -6.80 -6.33
N VAL A 30 -4.61 -7.53 -7.29
CA VAL A 30 -3.89 -7.96 -8.51
C VAL A 30 -3.56 -6.77 -9.41
N ARG A 31 -4.50 -5.85 -9.61
CA ARG A 31 -4.27 -4.62 -10.40
C ARG A 31 -3.19 -3.77 -9.75
N ALA A 32 -3.31 -3.51 -8.45
CA ALA A 32 -2.33 -2.74 -7.69
C ALA A 32 -0.94 -3.37 -7.82
N LEU A 33 -0.83 -4.69 -7.67
CA LEU A 33 0.44 -5.39 -7.81
C LEU A 33 1.06 -5.22 -9.20
N ILE A 34 0.27 -5.35 -10.28
CA ILE A 34 0.75 -5.14 -11.65
C ILE A 34 1.29 -3.72 -11.83
N LEU A 35 0.59 -2.72 -11.31
CA LEU A 35 1.04 -1.33 -11.37
C LEU A 35 2.29 -1.08 -10.50
N GLN A 36 2.39 -1.72 -9.34
CA GLN A 36 3.56 -1.62 -8.47
C GLN A 36 4.81 -2.09 -9.19
N VAL A 37 4.77 -3.29 -9.77
CA VAL A 37 5.91 -3.88 -10.50
C VAL A 37 6.14 -3.27 -11.88
N ALA A 38 5.32 -2.31 -12.31
CA ALA A 38 5.63 -1.50 -13.48
C ALA A 38 6.81 -0.54 -13.23
N HIS A 39 7.12 -0.24 -11.96
CA HIS A 39 8.35 0.46 -11.59
C HIS A 39 9.52 -0.53 -11.47
N PRO A 40 10.63 -0.37 -12.21
CA PRO A 40 11.70 -1.36 -12.24
C PRO A 40 12.32 -1.66 -10.86
N ALA A 41 12.54 -0.65 -10.03
CA ALA A 41 13.04 -0.85 -8.65
C ALA A 41 12.11 -1.73 -7.79
N VAL A 42 10.79 -1.54 -7.92
CA VAL A 42 9.80 -2.34 -7.18
C VAL A 42 9.76 -3.76 -7.73
N ALA A 43 9.85 -3.92 -9.06
CA ALA A 43 9.95 -5.23 -9.70
C ALA A 43 11.17 -6.02 -9.22
N ASP A 44 12.35 -5.37 -9.16
CA ASP A 44 13.58 -5.96 -8.65
C ASP A 44 13.42 -6.40 -7.18
N GLY A 45 12.88 -5.51 -6.34
CA GLY A 45 12.62 -5.80 -4.93
C GLY A 45 11.67 -6.99 -4.74
N VAL A 46 10.60 -7.08 -5.54
CA VAL A 46 9.67 -8.20 -5.49
C VAL A 46 10.33 -9.49 -5.98
N ALA A 47 11.10 -9.44 -7.06
CA ALA A 47 11.74 -10.62 -7.64
C ALA A 47 12.76 -11.26 -6.68
N HIS A 48 13.57 -10.44 -6.01
CA HIS A 48 14.69 -10.92 -5.19
C HIS A 48 14.34 -11.11 -3.71
N TYR A 49 13.41 -10.32 -3.16
CA TYR A 49 13.14 -10.29 -1.72
C TYR A 49 11.74 -10.76 -1.33
N SER A 50 10.86 -11.03 -2.29
CA SER A 50 9.51 -11.51 -2.02
C SER A 50 9.36 -13.02 -2.20
N ARG A 51 8.55 -13.65 -1.34
CA ARG A 51 8.06 -15.02 -1.55
C ARG A 51 6.83 -15.07 -2.46
N PHE A 52 6.64 -14.07 -3.33
CA PHE A 52 5.42 -13.96 -4.15
C PHE A 52 5.22 -15.17 -5.07
N GLN A 53 6.29 -15.70 -5.67
CA GLN A 53 6.19 -16.84 -6.58
C GLN A 53 5.95 -18.17 -5.85
N SER A 54 6.57 -18.36 -4.68
CA SER A 54 6.51 -19.62 -3.92
C SER A 54 5.38 -19.68 -2.90
N ASP A 55 4.87 -18.54 -2.44
CA ASP A 55 3.77 -18.39 -1.47
C ASP A 55 2.92 -17.14 -1.80
N PRO A 56 2.20 -17.13 -2.94
CA PRO A 56 1.43 -15.95 -3.38
C PRO A 56 0.31 -15.60 -2.39
N PHE A 57 -0.43 -16.61 -1.90
CA PHE A 57 -1.55 -16.40 -0.98
C PHE A 57 -1.09 -15.98 0.41
N GLY A 58 -0.03 -16.59 0.96
CA GLY A 58 0.52 -16.15 2.24
C GLY A 58 1.15 -14.76 2.16
N ARG A 59 1.77 -14.40 1.03
CA ARG A 59 2.26 -13.03 0.79
C ARG A 59 1.11 -12.03 0.75
N ALA A 60 0.02 -12.34 0.06
CA ALA A 60 -1.18 -11.51 0.03
C ALA A 60 -1.78 -11.35 1.43
N TYR A 61 -1.95 -12.45 2.17
CA TYR A 61 -2.46 -12.43 3.54
C TYR A 61 -1.65 -11.51 4.46
N ARG A 62 -0.32 -11.65 4.49
CA ARG A 62 0.56 -10.79 5.30
C ARG A 62 0.48 -9.31 4.92
N THR A 63 0.23 -9.03 3.63
CA THR A 63 0.04 -7.66 3.14
C THR A 63 -1.28 -7.10 3.66
N PHE A 64 -2.38 -7.83 3.52
CA PHE A 64 -3.70 -7.40 4.02
C PHE A 64 -3.75 -7.31 5.54
N GLU A 65 -3.08 -8.21 6.26
CA GLU A 65 -2.94 -8.15 7.70
C GLU A 65 -2.24 -6.85 8.14
N ALA A 66 -1.12 -6.49 7.51
CA ALA A 66 -0.42 -5.24 7.80
C ALA A 66 -1.27 -4.00 7.47
N MET A 67 -1.98 -4.00 6.33
CA MET A 67 -2.90 -2.93 5.97
C MET A 67 -4.04 -2.81 6.99
N ALA A 68 -4.62 -3.93 7.43
CA ALA A 68 -5.66 -3.95 8.44
C ALA A 68 -5.16 -3.42 9.79
N SER A 69 -3.93 -3.75 10.19
CA SER A 69 -3.32 -3.19 11.40
C SER A 69 -3.13 -1.67 11.33
N ILE A 70 -2.79 -1.13 10.16
CA ILE A 70 -2.62 0.31 9.94
C ILE A 70 -3.97 1.03 9.90
N TYR A 71 -4.94 0.50 9.15
CA TYR A 71 -6.22 1.19 8.92
C TYR A 71 -7.23 0.96 10.04
N PHE A 72 -7.20 -0.18 10.71
CA PHE A 72 -8.22 -0.58 11.68
C PHE A 72 -7.71 -0.73 13.12
N GLY A 73 -6.40 -0.69 13.31
CA GLY A 73 -5.78 -0.78 14.63
C GLY A 73 -5.84 0.51 15.43
N ASP A 74 -5.58 0.40 16.73
CA ASP A 74 -5.20 1.56 17.53
C ASP A 74 -3.82 2.11 17.08
N ARG A 75 -3.44 3.29 17.58
CA ARG A 75 -2.18 3.93 17.17
C ARG A 75 -0.97 3.07 17.49
N ALA A 76 -0.96 2.39 18.63
CA ALA A 76 0.16 1.55 19.04
C ALA A 76 0.37 0.37 18.06
N MET A 77 -0.71 -0.29 17.63
CA MET A 77 -0.65 -1.37 16.64
C MET A 77 -0.26 -0.86 15.25
N ALA A 78 -0.78 0.30 14.83
CA ALA A 78 -0.42 0.91 13.56
C ALA A 78 1.06 1.31 13.53
N ASP A 79 1.55 1.97 14.59
CA ASP A 79 2.95 2.36 14.74
C ASP A 79 3.87 1.14 14.76
N ALA A 80 3.55 0.13 15.57
CA ALA A 80 4.32 -1.10 15.66
C ALA A 80 4.43 -1.81 14.29
N THR A 81 3.31 -1.85 13.55
CA THR A 81 3.29 -2.40 12.18
C THR A 81 4.15 -1.57 11.23
N ALA A 82 4.02 -0.25 11.26
CA ALA A 82 4.81 0.66 10.42
C ALA A 82 6.31 0.53 10.70
N PHE A 83 6.73 0.53 11.97
CA PHE A 83 8.13 0.35 12.37
C PHE A 83 8.67 -1.02 11.94
N ARG A 84 7.89 -2.09 12.14
CA ARG A 84 8.27 -3.43 11.68
C ARG A 84 8.48 -3.46 10.17
N LEU A 85 7.55 -2.91 9.39
CA LEU A 85 7.65 -2.86 7.93
C LEU A 85 8.85 -2.05 7.47
N HIS A 86 9.06 -0.87 8.07
CA HIS A 86 10.22 -0.03 7.79
C HIS A 86 11.54 -0.78 8.07
N HIS A 87 11.62 -1.52 9.19
CA HIS A 87 12.79 -2.33 9.51
C HIS A 87 13.02 -3.47 8.50
N LEU A 88 11.96 -4.18 8.09
CA LEU A 88 12.05 -5.21 7.07
C LEU A 88 12.50 -4.64 5.71
N HIS A 89 11.95 -3.50 5.31
CA HIS A 89 12.31 -2.81 4.07
C HIS A 89 13.72 -2.21 4.10
N ALA A 90 14.28 -1.89 5.28
CA ALA A 90 15.63 -1.36 5.40
C ALA A 90 16.71 -2.33 4.86
N GLY A 91 16.42 -3.63 4.89
CA GLY A 91 17.26 -4.68 4.31
C GLY A 91 17.07 -4.90 2.80
N ILE A 92 16.08 -4.27 2.18
CA ILE A 92 15.77 -4.41 0.75
C ILE A 92 16.40 -3.25 0.00
N LYS A 93 17.49 -3.56 -0.70
CA LYS A 93 18.27 -2.63 -1.52
C LYS A 93 18.72 -3.36 -2.77
N GLY A 94 18.81 -2.65 -3.87
CA GLY A 94 19.22 -3.27 -5.13
C GLY A 94 19.60 -2.23 -6.16
N ARG A 95 19.70 -2.68 -7.40
CA ARG A 95 20.00 -1.86 -8.57
C ARG A 95 18.99 -2.16 -9.66
N PHE A 96 18.61 -1.14 -10.43
CA PHE A 96 17.67 -1.30 -11.53
C PHE A 96 18.07 -0.44 -12.73
N PRO A 97 17.73 -0.86 -13.96
CA PRO A 97 17.95 -0.04 -15.13
C PRO A 97 16.99 1.15 -15.13
N GLU A 98 17.53 2.37 -15.21
CA GLU A 98 16.74 3.58 -15.35
C GLU A 98 16.49 3.88 -16.85
N ALA A 99 15.22 3.87 -17.27
CA ALA A 99 14.87 4.10 -18.66
C ALA A 99 15.29 5.50 -19.13
N GLY A 100 16.02 5.58 -20.24
CA GLY A 100 16.48 6.84 -20.81
C GLY A 100 17.79 7.38 -20.22
N VAL A 101 18.45 6.63 -19.33
CA VAL A 101 19.80 6.93 -18.85
C VAL A 101 20.76 5.89 -19.45
N ASP A 102 21.63 6.35 -20.34
CA ASP A 102 22.49 5.49 -21.19
C ASP A 102 23.62 4.79 -20.41
N THR A 103 23.82 5.07 -19.13
CA THR A 103 25.15 4.86 -18.51
C THR A 103 25.26 4.13 -17.19
N ASP A 104 24.25 3.92 -16.34
CA ASP A 104 24.43 3.04 -15.17
C ASP A 104 23.10 2.59 -14.54
N GLU A 105 23.10 1.40 -13.92
CA GLU A 105 22.02 0.95 -13.05
C GLU A 105 21.90 1.91 -11.85
N ARG A 106 20.68 2.33 -11.51
CA ARG A 106 20.42 3.17 -10.35
C ARG A 106 20.24 2.32 -9.10
N GLU A 107 20.90 2.68 -8.02
CA GLU A 107 20.68 2.06 -6.71
C GLU A 107 19.34 2.49 -6.11
N TYR A 108 18.70 1.59 -5.36
CA TYR A 108 17.49 1.91 -4.61
C TYR A 108 17.48 1.27 -3.22
N SER A 109 16.64 1.83 -2.35
CA SER A 109 16.22 1.22 -1.09
C SER A 109 14.70 1.16 -1.05
N ALA A 110 14.12 0.08 -0.52
CA ALA A 110 12.66 -0.03 -0.44
C ALA A 110 12.00 1.03 0.48
N ASN A 111 12.77 1.71 1.33
CA ASN A 111 12.31 2.84 2.14
C ASN A 111 12.52 4.20 1.45
N ASP A 112 12.93 4.22 0.19
CA ASP A 112 12.98 5.46 -0.60
C ASP A 112 11.57 6.09 -0.65
N PRO A 113 11.40 7.34 -0.20
CA PRO A 113 10.10 8.02 -0.20
C PRO A 113 9.40 8.02 -1.56
N ASP A 114 10.14 8.11 -2.67
CA ASP A 114 9.56 8.13 -4.01
C ASP A 114 8.98 6.75 -4.38
N LEU A 115 9.64 5.67 -3.97
CA LEU A 115 9.15 4.31 -4.18
C LEU A 115 7.95 4.00 -3.27
N LEU A 116 7.99 4.47 -2.02
CA LEU A 116 6.85 4.35 -1.10
C LEU A 116 5.63 5.11 -1.65
N LEU A 117 5.84 6.31 -2.16
CA LEU A 117 4.80 7.11 -2.79
C LEU A 117 4.28 6.46 -4.07
N TRP A 118 5.13 5.85 -4.91
CA TRP A 118 4.71 5.07 -6.06
C TRP A 118 3.75 3.94 -5.65
N VAL A 119 4.18 3.12 -4.68
CA VAL A 119 3.36 2.00 -4.19
C VAL A 119 2.03 2.50 -3.61
N LEU A 120 2.04 3.56 -2.80
CA LEU A 120 0.82 4.16 -2.28
C LEU A 120 -0.09 4.67 -3.40
N SER A 121 0.46 5.36 -4.40
CA SER A 121 -0.28 5.90 -5.53
C SER A 121 -0.99 4.80 -6.33
N THR A 122 -0.34 3.66 -6.54
CA THR A 122 -0.98 2.51 -7.24
C THR A 122 -2.15 1.91 -6.45
N LEU A 123 -2.09 1.93 -5.12
CA LEU A 123 -3.18 1.48 -4.25
C LEU A 123 -4.33 2.49 -4.30
N THR A 124 -4.04 3.78 -4.18
CA THR A 124 -5.01 4.87 -4.26
C THR A 124 -5.74 4.85 -5.60
N ASP A 125 -5.01 4.85 -6.71
CA ASP A 125 -5.57 4.79 -8.06
C ASP A 125 -6.44 3.53 -8.26
N THR A 126 -6.00 2.39 -7.74
CA THR A 126 -6.80 1.15 -7.78
C THR A 126 -8.11 1.28 -7.01
N THR A 127 -8.08 1.85 -5.81
CA THR A 127 -9.27 2.08 -5.00
C THR A 127 -10.27 2.99 -5.73
N LEU A 128 -9.79 4.12 -6.28
CA LEU A 128 -10.62 5.05 -7.06
C LEU A 128 -11.24 4.34 -8.27
N LYS A 129 -10.42 3.62 -9.03
CA LYS A 129 -10.88 2.90 -10.23
C LYS A 129 -11.94 1.87 -9.92
N LEU A 130 -11.79 1.11 -8.83
CA LEU A 130 -12.78 0.12 -8.41
C LEU A 130 -14.07 0.75 -7.92
N TYR A 131 -13.98 1.84 -7.15
CA TYR A 131 -15.15 2.55 -6.67
C TYR A 131 -16.03 3.02 -7.85
N ASP A 132 -15.39 3.59 -8.88
CA ASP A 132 -16.07 4.04 -10.10
C ASP A 132 -16.62 2.86 -10.93
N LEU A 133 -15.81 1.82 -11.15
CA LEU A 133 -16.19 0.66 -11.97
C LEU A 133 -17.38 -0.09 -11.39
N LEU A 134 -17.41 -0.25 -10.06
CA LEU A 134 -18.48 -0.92 -9.33
C LEU A 134 -19.69 0.01 -9.09
N GLN A 135 -19.62 1.26 -9.55
CA GLN A 135 -20.66 2.28 -9.40
C GLN A 135 -21.13 2.42 -7.94
N LEU A 136 -20.19 2.35 -7.01
CA LEU A 136 -20.48 2.45 -5.59
C LEU A 136 -21.00 3.86 -5.27
N LYS A 137 -21.92 3.93 -4.31
CA LYS A 137 -22.58 5.17 -3.88
C LYS A 137 -22.50 5.31 -2.37
N GLY A 138 -22.68 6.53 -1.89
CA GLY A 138 -22.79 6.83 -0.45
C GLY A 138 -21.56 7.51 0.17
N LEU A 139 -20.56 7.86 -0.64
CA LEU A 139 -19.50 8.77 -0.23
C LEU A 139 -19.90 10.25 -0.47
N PRO A 140 -19.42 11.19 0.38
CA PRO A 140 -19.59 12.64 0.19
C PRO A 140 -19.08 13.14 -1.16
N ALA A 141 -19.47 14.32 -1.63
CA ALA A 141 -19.03 14.83 -2.93
C ALA A 141 -17.51 15.07 -3.02
N ASP A 142 -16.87 15.42 -1.90
CA ASP A 142 -15.45 15.74 -1.74
C ASP A 142 -14.62 14.54 -1.25
N TRP A 143 -15.16 13.32 -1.30
CA TRP A 143 -14.51 12.15 -0.71
C TRP A 143 -13.11 11.84 -1.27
N GLN A 144 -12.87 12.16 -2.55
CA GLN A 144 -11.59 11.93 -3.21
C GLN A 144 -10.50 12.83 -2.64
N GLU A 145 -10.82 14.10 -2.35
CA GLU A 145 -9.90 15.05 -1.72
C GLU A 145 -9.55 14.64 -0.29
N GLN A 146 -10.52 14.05 0.44
CA GLN A 146 -10.30 13.52 1.78
C GLN A 146 -9.52 12.19 1.80
N PHE A 147 -9.41 11.52 0.66
CA PHE A 147 -8.71 10.24 0.53
C PHE A 147 -7.24 10.39 0.15
N TYR A 148 -6.89 11.50 -0.52
CA TYR A 148 -5.49 11.89 -0.79
C TYR A 148 -4.81 12.40 0.49
#